data_AF-A0A379THF5-F1
#
_entry.id   AF-A0A379THF5-F1
#
_cell.length_a   1.000
_cell.length_b   1.000
_cell.length_c   1.000
_cell.angle_alpha   90.00
_cell.angle_beta   90.00
_cell.angle_gamma   90.00
#
_symmetry.space_group_name_H-M   'P 1'
#
loop_
_entity.id
_entity.type
_entity.pdbx_description
1 polymer ?
#
loop_
_entity_poly.entity_id
_entity_poly.type
_entity_poly.pdbx_seq_one_letter_code
_entity_poly.pdbx_strand_id
1 'polypeptide(L)'
;MNGLLEGDRSKVRFVQTNMGRVILAAQIARTGADFGVMSGGGIRDSIESGDITYKSVLRVQPFGNIVVYADMSGKEVIDYLTAVAQMKPDSGAYPQFANVSFVAKEGKLTDLKIKGEPIDPAKTYRMATLSFNATGGDGYPRIDNKPGYVNTGFIDAEVLKEFIQQNSPLDAAAFAPKGEVSWL
;
A
#
# COMPACT_ATOMS: atom_id res chain seq x y z
N MET A 1 20.88 -1.09 5.08
CA MET A 1 20.12 -0.44 3.97
C MET A 1 20.91 0.74 3.45
N ASN A 2 20.87 1.02 2.15
CA ASN A 2 21.74 2.01 1.48
C ASN A 2 21.15 3.43 1.30
N GLY A 3 19.96 3.74 1.80
CA GLY A 3 19.34 5.06 1.64
C GLY A 3 18.13 5.27 2.57
N LEU A 4 17.61 6.51 2.62
CA LEU A 4 16.44 6.88 3.43
C LEU A 4 15.17 6.17 2.93
N LEU A 5 14.37 5.62 3.85
CA LEU A 5 12.96 5.31 3.60
C LEU A 5 12.11 6.45 4.15
N GLU A 6 11.49 7.20 3.24
CA GLU A 6 10.76 8.43 3.50
C GLU A 6 9.36 8.15 4.03
N GLY A 7 9.16 8.37 5.33
CA GLY A 7 7.89 8.20 6.03
C GLY A 7 7.34 9.49 6.64
N ASP A 8 7.93 10.65 6.33
CA ASP A 8 7.48 11.92 6.89
C ASP A 8 6.05 12.24 6.48
N ARG A 9 5.28 12.76 7.43
CA ARG A 9 3.89 13.17 7.24
C ARG A 9 3.70 14.10 6.03
N SER A 10 4.63 15.03 5.83
CA SER A 10 4.61 16.01 4.73
C SER A 10 4.86 15.38 3.34
N LYS A 11 5.21 14.09 3.30
CA LYS A 11 5.44 13.32 2.08
C LYS A 11 4.39 12.24 1.92
N VAL A 12 4.23 11.35 2.89
CA VAL A 12 3.35 10.16 2.78
C VAL A 12 1.88 10.51 2.59
N ARG A 13 1.47 11.73 2.91
CA ARG A 13 0.10 12.25 2.73
C ARG A 13 -0.10 13.07 1.45
N PHE A 14 0.92 13.16 0.60
CA PHE A 14 0.94 14.04 -0.57
C PHE A 14 1.39 13.32 -1.82
N VAL A 15 2.40 12.47 -1.71
CA VAL A 15 3.04 11.79 -2.83
C VAL A 15 3.30 10.32 -2.49
N GLN A 16 3.48 9.49 -3.51
CA GLN A 16 3.99 8.14 -3.33
C GLN A 16 5.39 8.20 -2.74
N THR A 17 5.70 7.31 -1.80
CA THR A 17 7.01 7.25 -1.12
C THR A 17 7.61 5.85 -1.21
N ASN A 18 8.93 5.77 -1.08
CA ASN A 18 9.61 4.47 -1.02
C ASN A 18 9.29 3.70 0.28
N MET A 19 9.01 4.36 1.40
CA MET A 19 8.50 3.70 2.60
C MET A 19 7.14 3.02 2.33
N GLY A 20 6.21 3.73 1.68
CA GLY A 20 4.93 3.14 1.27
C GLY A 20 5.12 1.92 0.37
N ARG A 21 6.07 1.97 -0.56
CA ARG A 21 6.42 0.82 -1.42
C ARG A 21 7.00 -0.35 -0.65
N VAL A 22 7.90 -0.14 0.30
CA VAL A 22 8.47 -1.22 1.14
C VAL A 22 7.40 -1.87 2.01
N ILE A 23 6.53 -1.09 2.66
CA ILE A 23 5.46 -1.61 3.51
C ILE A 23 4.50 -2.47 2.67
N LEU A 24 4.05 -1.94 1.53
CA LEU A 24 3.12 -2.67 0.67
C LEU A 24 3.78 -3.89 0.01
N ALA A 25 5.07 -3.84 -0.32
CA ALA A 25 5.80 -5.02 -0.79
C ALA A 25 5.85 -6.12 0.28
N ALA A 26 6.05 -5.77 1.55
CA ALA A 26 6.00 -6.72 2.67
C ALA A 26 4.62 -7.37 2.80
N GLN A 27 3.56 -6.56 2.75
CA GLN A 27 2.17 -7.05 2.82
C GLN A 27 1.82 -7.94 1.62
N ILE A 28 2.23 -7.54 0.42
CA ILE A 28 2.06 -8.32 -0.82
C ILE A 28 2.78 -9.67 -0.71
N ALA A 29 4.05 -9.66 -0.28
CA ALA A 29 4.84 -10.89 -0.15
C ALA A 29 4.23 -11.85 0.86
N ARG A 30 3.72 -11.35 2.00
CA ARG A 30 3.08 -12.18 3.04
C ARG A 30 1.75 -12.79 2.59
N THR A 31 0.98 -12.09 1.76
CA THR A 31 -0.39 -12.48 1.38
C THR A 31 -0.49 -13.16 0.01
N GLY A 32 0.58 -13.12 -0.78
CA GLY A 32 0.56 -13.53 -2.18
C GLY A 32 -0.30 -12.59 -3.05
N ALA A 33 -0.44 -11.32 -2.66
CA ALA A 33 -1.27 -10.37 -3.37
C ALA A 33 -0.68 -9.94 -4.73
N ASP A 34 -1.52 -9.39 -5.60
CA ASP A 34 -1.10 -8.79 -6.85
C ASP A 34 -0.70 -7.33 -6.67
N PHE A 35 -1.42 -6.62 -5.81
CA PHE A 35 -1.20 -5.22 -5.53
C PHE A 35 -1.55 -4.89 -4.10
N GLY A 36 -1.16 -3.70 -3.66
CA GLY A 36 -1.38 -3.25 -2.29
C GLY A 36 -1.77 -1.79 -2.23
N VAL A 37 -2.60 -1.46 -1.24
CA VAL A 37 -3.01 -0.08 -0.95
C VAL A 37 -3.06 0.13 0.56
N MET A 38 -2.60 1.29 1.02
CA MET A 38 -2.78 1.72 2.41
C MET A 38 -2.92 3.24 2.52
N SER A 39 -3.55 3.72 3.59
CA SER A 39 -3.51 5.14 3.96
C SER A 39 -2.09 5.59 4.26
N GLY A 40 -1.66 6.71 3.69
CA GLY A 40 -0.41 7.39 4.03
C GLY A 40 -0.35 7.81 5.50
N GLY A 41 -1.51 8.09 6.11
CA GLY A 41 -1.66 8.30 7.54
C GLY A 41 -1.27 7.10 8.41
N GLY A 42 -1.19 5.90 7.84
CA GLY A 42 -0.70 4.70 8.52
C GLY A 42 0.82 4.63 8.62
N ILE A 43 1.57 5.45 7.85
CA ILE A 43 3.04 5.51 7.88
C ILE A 43 3.45 6.63 8.83
N ARG A 44 4.18 6.29 9.90
CA ARG A 44 4.31 7.18 11.07
C ARG A 44 5.70 7.73 11.32
N ASP A 45 6.71 7.19 10.66
CA ASP A 45 8.10 7.63 10.81
C ASP A 45 8.92 7.24 9.58
N SER A 46 10.08 7.87 9.43
CA SER A 46 11.11 7.52 8.45
C SER A 46 12.08 6.49 9.03
N ILE A 47 12.84 5.82 8.16
CA ILE A 47 14.01 5.01 8.56
C ILE A 47 15.23 5.55 7.82
N GLU A 48 16.19 6.07 8.59
CA GLU A 48 17.47 6.56 8.09
C GLU A 48 18.32 5.45 7.45
N SER A 49 19.23 5.82 6.57
CA SER A 49 20.20 4.89 5.98
C SER A 49 21.03 4.18 7.07
N GLY A 50 21.40 2.92 6.83
CA GLY A 50 22.19 2.11 7.76
C GLY A 50 21.41 0.94 8.34
N ASP A 51 21.64 0.69 9.63
CA ASP A 51 21.06 -0.44 10.36
C ASP A 51 19.61 -0.18 10.74
N ILE A 52 18.76 -1.17 10.46
CA ILE A 52 17.34 -1.10 10.78
C ILE A 52 17.08 -1.91 12.05
N THR A 53 16.67 -1.22 13.11
CA THR A 53 16.28 -1.87 14.37
C THR A 53 14.79 -2.18 14.38
N TYR A 54 14.39 -3.15 15.20
CA TYR A 54 12.95 -3.42 15.38
C TYR A 54 12.22 -2.22 16.02
N LYS A 55 12.90 -1.43 16.85
CA LYS A 55 12.37 -0.16 17.38
C LYS A 55 12.03 0.82 16.25
N SER A 56 12.86 0.92 15.21
CA SER A 56 12.58 1.76 14.04
C SER A 56 11.32 1.27 13.33
N VAL A 57 11.18 -0.04 13.10
CA VAL A 57 9.97 -0.64 12.49
C VAL A 57 8.70 -0.34 13.29
N LEU A 58 8.76 -0.48 14.62
CA LEU A 58 7.62 -0.19 15.50
C LEU A 58 7.25 1.30 15.52
N ARG A 59 8.21 2.21 15.29
CA ARG A 59 7.91 3.64 15.12
C ARG A 59 7.18 3.91 13.80
N VAL A 60 7.53 3.19 12.73
CA VAL A 60 6.87 3.29 11.42
C VAL A 60 5.44 2.73 11.45
N GLN A 61 5.23 1.57 12.09
CA GLN A 61 3.94 0.88 12.22
C GLN A 61 3.55 0.67 13.70
N PRO A 62 3.11 1.73 14.41
CA PRO A 62 2.90 1.69 15.86
C PRO A 62 1.52 1.20 16.30
N PHE A 63 0.59 0.98 15.35
CA PHE A 63 -0.82 0.78 15.67
C PHE A 63 -1.22 -0.68 15.86
N GLY A 64 -0.38 -1.62 15.43
CA GLY A 64 -0.71 -3.04 15.48
C GLY A 64 -1.91 -3.39 14.59
N ASN A 65 -2.03 -2.75 13.42
CA ASN A 65 -3.05 -3.16 12.45
C ASN A 65 -2.77 -4.59 11.99
N ILE A 66 -3.82 -5.25 11.52
CA ILE A 66 -3.69 -6.58 10.96
C ILE A 66 -3.59 -6.47 9.44
N VAL A 67 -2.64 -7.18 8.84
CA VAL A 67 -2.55 -7.32 7.39
C VAL A 67 -3.68 -8.21 6.91
N VAL A 68 -4.41 -7.76 5.91
CA VAL A 68 -5.56 -8.46 5.35
C VAL A 68 -5.45 -8.48 3.82
N TYR A 69 -6.19 -9.38 3.18
CA TYR A 69 -6.35 -9.34 1.74
C TYR A 69 -7.80 -9.57 1.32
N ALA A 70 -8.11 -9.21 0.08
CA ALA A 70 -9.35 -9.58 -0.57
C ALA A 70 -9.06 -10.06 -2.00
N ASP A 71 -9.63 -11.21 -2.35
CA ASP A 71 -9.76 -11.65 -3.74
C ASP A 71 -10.98 -10.99 -4.37
N MET A 72 -10.76 -10.23 -5.45
CA MET A 72 -11.78 -9.42 -6.12
C MET A 72 -11.74 -9.64 -7.63
N SER A 73 -12.89 -9.54 -8.30
CA SER A 73 -12.92 -9.47 -9.76
C SER A 73 -12.24 -8.20 -10.27
N GLY A 74 -11.74 -8.21 -11.51
CA GLY A 74 -11.14 -7.03 -12.12
C GLY A 74 -12.10 -5.83 -12.16
N LYS A 75 -13.41 -6.07 -12.32
CA LYS A 75 -14.42 -5.02 -12.20
C LYS A 75 -14.44 -4.39 -10.80
N GLU A 76 -14.45 -5.21 -9.74
CA GLU A 76 -14.40 -4.71 -8.37
C GLU A 76 -13.10 -3.96 -8.07
N VAL A 77 -11.97 -4.40 -8.63
CA VAL A 77 -10.68 -3.68 -8.53
C VAL A 77 -10.78 -2.29 -9.17
N ILE A 78 -11.35 -2.19 -10.38
CA ILE A 78 -11.54 -0.90 -11.07
C ILE A 78 -12.40 0.03 -10.22
N ASP A 79 -13.54 -0.46 -9.73
CA ASP A 79 -14.48 0.32 -8.91
C ASP A 79 -13.81 0.77 -7.60
N TYR A 80 -13.07 -0.13 -6.93
CA TYR A 80 -12.35 0.15 -5.67
C TYR A 80 -11.25 1.20 -5.86
N LEU A 81 -10.37 1.02 -6.83
CA LEU A 81 -9.26 1.95 -7.09
C LEU A 81 -9.77 3.30 -7.56
N THR A 82 -10.85 3.35 -8.34
CA THR A 82 -11.49 4.62 -8.75
C THR A 82 -11.97 5.41 -7.54
N ALA A 83 -12.60 4.74 -6.55
CA ALA A 83 -13.04 5.38 -5.32
C ALA A 83 -11.86 5.83 -4.43
N VAL A 84 -10.85 4.97 -4.25
CA VAL A 84 -9.67 5.29 -3.44
C VAL A 84 -8.85 6.43 -4.05
N ALA A 85 -8.76 6.52 -5.37
CA ALA A 85 -8.07 7.61 -6.05
C ALA A 85 -8.74 8.99 -5.84
N GLN A 86 -9.95 9.07 -5.27
CA GLN A 86 -10.59 10.34 -4.90
C GLN A 86 -10.06 10.92 -3.58
N MET A 87 -9.33 10.13 -2.79
CA MET A 87 -8.75 10.60 -1.53
C MET A 87 -7.65 11.63 -1.81
N LYS A 88 -7.88 12.87 -1.33
CA LYS A 88 -7.03 14.02 -1.67
C LYS A 88 -5.71 14.01 -0.90
N PRO A 89 -4.63 14.59 -1.49
CA PRO A 89 -3.44 15.00 -0.75
C PRO A 89 -3.75 15.88 0.47
N ASP A 90 -2.77 16.04 1.36
CA ASP A 90 -2.91 16.75 2.64
C ASP A 90 -3.91 16.08 3.61
N SER A 91 -4.12 14.77 3.46
CA SER A 91 -5.00 14.00 4.33
C SER A 91 -4.34 12.68 4.75
N GLY A 92 -4.73 12.16 5.92
CA GLY A 92 -4.31 10.81 6.32
C GLY A 92 -4.78 9.73 5.33
N ALA A 93 -5.92 9.98 4.66
CA ALA A 93 -6.53 9.08 3.71
C ALA A 93 -5.77 8.95 2.38
N TYR A 94 -4.86 9.87 2.07
CA TYR A 94 -4.09 9.85 0.81
C TYR A 94 -3.46 8.46 0.60
N PRO A 95 -3.75 7.77 -0.52
CA PRO A 95 -3.37 6.38 -0.72
C PRO A 95 -1.92 6.24 -1.16
N GLN A 96 -1.21 5.32 -0.51
CA GLN A 96 0.02 4.74 -1.04
C GLN A 96 -0.36 3.47 -1.83
N PHE A 97 0.27 3.27 -2.99
CA PHE A 97 0.03 2.15 -3.89
C PHE A 97 1.31 1.37 -4.19
N ALA A 98 1.16 0.06 -4.40
CA ALA A 98 2.18 -0.81 -4.97
C ALA A 98 1.59 -1.69 -6.07
N ASN A 99 2.34 -1.89 -7.16
CA ASN A 99 1.93 -2.60 -8.37
C ASN A 99 0.68 -2.04 -9.07
N VAL A 100 0.33 -0.78 -8.84
CA VAL A 100 -0.77 -0.07 -9.54
C VAL A 100 -0.17 1.05 -10.38
N SER A 101 -0.66 1.23 -11.60
CA SER A 101 -0.40 2.44 -12.39
C SER A 101 -1.67 2.98 -13.04
N PHE A 102 -1.81 4.30 -13.12
CA PHE A 102 -2.93 4.99 -13.78
C PHE A 102 -2.65 6.49 -13.97
N VAL A 103 -3.49 7.12 -14.79
CA VAL A 103 -3.69 8.57 -14.81
C VAL A 103 -5.10 8.88 -14.32
N ALA A 104 -5.22 9.63 -13.24
CA ALA A 104 -6.49 10.08 -12.69
C ALA A 104 -6.84 11.46 -13.25
N LYS A 105 -8.01 11.59 -13.89
CA LYS A 105 -8.52 12.86 -14.44
C LYS A 105 -10.03 12.93 -14.26
N GLU A 106 -10.53 14.04 -13.72
CA GLU A 106 -11.97 14.30 -13.55
C GLU A 106 -12.72 13.14 -12.87
N GLY A 107 -12.10 12.54 -11.85
CA GLY A 107 -12.66 11.42 -11.08
C GLY A 107 -12.63 10.06 -11.79
N LYS A 108 -12.00 9.95 -12.96
CA LYS A 108 -11.84 8.69 -13.72
C LYS A 108 -10.38 8.26 -13.75
N LEU A 109 -10.16 6.95 -13.80
CA LEU A 109 -8.84 6.35 -14.01
C LEU A 109 -8.71 5.91 -15.46
N THR A 110 -7.64 6.33 -16.13
CA THR A 110 -7.23 5.86 -17.45
C THR A 110 -5.89 5.14 -17.38
N ASP A 111 -5.64 4.23 -18.33
CA ASP A 111 -4.46 3.35 -18.35
C ASP A 111 -4.24 2.58 -17.04
N LEU A 112 -5.34 2.16 -16.39
CA LEU A 112 -5.29 1.45 -15.13
C LEU A 112 -4.72 0.04 -15.34
N LYS A 113 -3.60 -0.25 -14.68
CA LYS A 113 -2.88 -1.51 -14.77
C LYS A 113 -2.52 -2.05 -13.40
N ILE A 114 -2.40 -3.38 -13.32
CA ILE A 114 -1.86 -4.11 -12.18
C ILE A 114 -0.63 -4.88 -12.64
N LYS A 115 0.51 -4.69 -11.97
CA LYS A 115 1.81 -5.25 -12.37
C LYS A 115 2.20 -4.92 -13.83
N GLY A 116 1.79 -3.76 -14.32
CA GLY A 116 2.06 -3.30 -15.70
C GLY A 116 1.09 -3.82 -16.77
N GLU A 117 0.19 -4.73 -16.42
CA GLU A 117 -0.79 -5.30 -17.34
C GLU A 117 -2.17 -4.62 -17.18
N PRO A 118 -2.91 -4.35 -18.28
CA PRO A 118 -4.27 -3.87 -18.20
C PRO A 118 -5.15 -4.81 -17.38
N ILE A 119 -6.07 -4.25 -16.59
CA ILE A 119 -7.01 -5.05 -15.81
C ILE A 119 -7.99 -5.76 -16.75
N ASP A 120 -8.08 -7.07 -16.62
CA ASP A 120 -9.14 -7.88 -17.23
C ASP A 120 -10.32 -7.96 -16.25
N PRO A 121 -11.50 -7.41 -16.59
CA PRO A 121 -12.66 -7.39 -15.69
C PRO A 121 -13.10 -8.78 -15.21
N ALA A 122 -12.80 -9.84 -15.96
CA ALA A 122 -13.18 -11.22 -15.64
C ALA A 122 -12.14 -11.98 -14.80
N LYS A 123 -10.90 -11.47 -14.67
CA LYS A 123 -9.87 -12.09 -13.83
C LYS A 123 -10.07 -11.75 -12.36
N THR A 124 -9.60 -12.64 -11.49
CA THR A 124 -9.48 -12.37 -10.06
C THR A 124 -8.11 -11.79 -9.76
N TYR A 125 -8.10 -10.79 -8.89
CA TYR A 125 -6.89 -10.14 -8.37
C TYR A 125 -6.94 -10.14 -6.86
N ARG A 126 -5.80 -10.38 -6.23
CA ARG A 126 -5.67 -10.27 -4.78
C ARG A 126 -5.11 -8.90 -4.40
N MET A 127 -5.80 -8.19 -3.51
CA MET A 127 -5.32 -6.92 -2.94
C MET A 127 -4.90 -7.11 -1.49
N ALA A 128 -3.71 -6.65 -1.12
CA ALA A 128 -3.28 -6.52 0.28
C ALA A 128 -3.59 -5.11 0.82
N THR A 129 -4.03 -5.04 2.08
CA THR A 129 -4.19 -3.78 2.82
C THR A 129 -4.18 -4.06 4.33
N LEU A 130 -4.56 -3.06 5.14
CA LEU A 130 -4.71 -3.19 6.58
C LEU A 130 -6.18 -3.33 6.98
N SER A 131 -6.43 -4.01 8.10
CA SER A 131 -7.77 -4.19 8.68
C SER A 131 -8.51 -2.87 8.83
N PHE A 132 -7.81 -1.81 9.24
CA PHE A 132 -8.34 -0.45 9.32
C PHE A 132 -8.99 0.02 8.01
N ASN A 133 -8.25 -0.01 6.89
CA ASN A 133 -8.77 0.40 5.58
C ASN A 133 -9.88 -0.55 5.11
N ALA A 134 -9.70 -1.86 5.31
CA ALA A 134 -10.65 -2.86 4.87
C ALA A 134 -12.04 -2.73 5.51
N THR A 135 -12.10 -2.26 6.75
CA THR A 135 -13.35 -2.01 7.50
C THR A 135 -13.90 -0.59 7.30
N GLY A 136 -13.32 0.21 6.41
CA GLY A 136 -13.81 1.55 6.05
C GLY A 136 -13.11 2.73 6.72
N GLY A 137 -11.98 2.46 7.40
CA GLY A 137 -11.11 3.52 7.93
C GLY A 137 -10.71 4.51 6.84
N ASP A 138 -10.58 5.79 7.22
CA ASP A 138 -10.31 6.91 6.30
C ASP A 138 -11.33 7.05 5.14
N GLY A 139 -12.50 6.42 5.24
CA GLY A 139 -13.52 6.44 4.18
C GLY A 139 -13.23 5.48 3.02
N TYR A 140 -12.29 4.55 3.17
CA TYR A 140 -12.02 3.53 2.15
C TYR A 140 -13.26 2.65 1.92
N PRO A 141 -13.50 2.14 0.70
CA PRO A 141 -14.59 1.20 0.48
C PRO A 141 -14.43 -0.06 1.33
N ARG A 142 -15.52 -0.50 1.99
CA ARG A 142 -15.49 -1.72 2.81
C ARG A 142 -15.34 -2.98 1.96
N ILE A 143 -14.35 -3.77 2.30
CA ILE A 143 -14.08 -5.09 1.70
C ILE A 143 -14.22 -6.24 2.71
N ASP A 144 -14.31 -5.93 4.01
CA ASP A 144 -14.46 -6.92 5.09
C ASP A 144 -15.76 -7.76 5.02
N ASN A 145 -16.72 -7.29 4.23
CA ASN A 145 -18.00 -7.96 3.96
C ASN A 145 -18.04 -8.73 2.63
N LYS A 146 -16.92 -8.80 1.90
CA LYS A 146 -16.84 -9.49 0.60
C LYS A 146 -16.45 -10.95 0.80
N PRO A 147 -16.94 -11.87 -0.04
CA PRO A 147 -16.67 -13.31 0.11
C PRO A 147 -15.18 -13.67 -0.03
N GLY A 148 -14.40 -12.90 -0.78
CA GLY A 148 -12.95 -13.11 -0.95
C GLY A 148 -12.07 -12.48 0.14
N TYR A 149 -12.65 -11.89 1.19
CA TYR A 149 -11.91 -11.25 2.26
C TYR A 149 -11.31 -12.25 3.24
N VAL A 150 -10.05 -12.04 3.60
CA VAL A 150 -9.34 -12.81 4.62
C VAL A 150 -8.58 -11.87 5.54
N ASN A 151 -8.88 -11.97 6.84
CA ASN A 151 -8.05 -11.42 7.89
C ASN A 151 -6.97 -12.44 8.28
N THR A 152 -5.70 -12.09 8.10
CA THR A 152 -4.60 -13.06 8.28
C THR A 152 -4.18 -13.24 9.74
N GLY A 153 -4.53 -12.31 10.63
CA GLY A 153 -4.02 -12.26 11.99
C GLY A 153 -2.58 -11.72 12.12
N PHE A 154 -1.86 -11.47 11.02
CA PHE A 154 -0.48 -10.97 11.07
C PHE A 154 -0.43 -9.47 11.35
N ILE A 155 0.42 -9.08 12.31
CA ILE A 155 0.60 -7.69 12.72
C ILE A 155 1.46 -6.94 11.69
N ASP A 156 1.04 -5.74 11.30
CA ASP A 156 1.72 -4.85 10.34
C ASP A 156 3.23 -4.70 10.59
N ALA A 157 3.64 -4.38 11.82
CA ALA A 157 5.04 -4.24 12.20
C ALA A 157 5.83 -5.56 12.14
N GLU A 158 5.19 -6.70 12.42
CA GLU A 158 5.83 -8.01 12.32
C GLU A 158 6.11 -8.37 10.86
N VAL A 159 5.10 -8.21 10.00
CA VAL A 159 5.21 -8.42 8.55
C VAL A 159 6.31 -7.56 7.94
N LEU A 160 6.37 -6.27 8.31
CA LEU A 160 7.42 -5.36 7.84
C LEU A 160 8.81 -5.78 8.34
N LYS A 161 8.95 -6.15 9.62
CA LYS A 161 10.21 -6.63 10.21
C LYS A 161 10.71 -7.87 9.46
N GLU A 162 9.85 -8.87 9.24
CA GLU A 162 10.26 -10.10 8.56
C GLU A 162 10.68 -9.87 7.12
N PHE A 163 9.94 -9.03 6.38
CA PHE A 163 10.33 -8.68 5.01
C PHE A 163 11.70 -8.00 4.97
N ILE A 164 11.94 -7.02 5.86
CA ILE A 164 13.24 -6.35 5.96
C ILE A 164 14.36 -7.35 6.28
N GLN A 165 14.13 -8.28 7.22
CA GLN A 165 15.11 -9.30 7.60
C GLN A 165 15.46 -10.23 6.43
N GLN A 166 14.46 -10.70 5.68
CA GLN A 166 14.66 -11.61 4.56
C GLN A 166 15.30 -10.96 3.34
N ASN A 167 15.19 -9.64 3.21
CA ASN A 167 15.68 -8.87 2.06
C ASN A 167 16.85 -7.94 2.42
N SER A 168 17.48 -8.13 3.59
CA SER A 168 18.62 -7.33 4.01
C SER A 168 19.91 -7.76 3.27
N PRO A 169 20.73 -6.81 2.78
CA PRO A 169 20.55 -5.36 2.85
C PRO A 169 19.52 -4.85 1.84
N LEU A 170 18.58 -4.02 2.30
CA LEU A 170 17.64 -3.34 1.41
C LEU A 170 18.33 -2.25 0.56
N ASP A 171 18.03 -2.26 -0.73
CA ASP A 171 18.28 -1.16 -1.66
C ASP A 171 17.07 -0.21 -1.69
N ALA A 172 17.19 0.95 -1.03
CA ALA A 172 16.10 1.91 -0.92
C ALA A 172 15.69 2.50 -2.29
N ALA A 173 16.61 2.55 -3.26
CA ALA A 173 16.34 3.07 -4.60
C ALA A 173 15.46 2.11 -5.43
N ALA A 174 15.52 0.81 -5.15
CA ALA A 174 14.66 -0.19 -5.79
C ALA A 174 13.16 0.05 -5.50
N PHE A 175 12.86 0.73 -4.39
CA PHE A 175 11.49 1.07 -3.97
C PHE A 175 11.08 2.50 -4.32
N ALA A 176 11.91 3.26 -5.05
CA ALA A 176 11.57 4.62 -5.45
C ALA A 176 10.37 4.63 -6.43
N PRO A 177 9.29 5.39 -6.14
CA PRO A 177 8.21 5.62 -7.09
C PRO A 177 8.72 6.34 -8.35
N LYS A 178 8.18 5.97 -9.51
CA LYS A 178 8.57 6.48 -10.84
C LYS A 178 7.43 7.20 -11.57
N GLY A 179 6.41 7.63 -10.84
CA GLY A 179 5.24 8.30 -11.41
C GLY A 179 4.21 7.33 -12.00
N GLU A 180 4.16 6.09 -11.50
CA GLU A 180 3.21 5.07 -11.96
C GLU A 180 1.75 5.50 -11.75
N VAL A 181 1.48 6.27 -10.68
CA VAL A 181 0.18 6.89 -10.42
C VAL A 181 0.30 8.41 -10.46
N SER A 182 -0.66 9.07 -11.10
CA SER A 182 -0.68 10.53 -11.26
C SER A 182 -2.11 11.07 -11.24
N TRP A 183 -2.25 12.32 -10.80
CA TRP A 183 -3.51 13.08 -10.82
C TRP A 183 -3.28 14.34 -11.65
N LEU A 184 -4.16 14.57 -12.64
CA LEU A 184 -4.17 15.72 -13.55
C LEU A 184 -5.33 16.67 -13.26
#